data_AF-A0AAU8XXZ8-F1
#
_entry.id   AF-A0AAU8XXZ8-F1
#
_cell.length_a   1.000
_cell.length_b   1.000
_cell.length_c   1.000
_cell.angle_alpha   90.00
_cell.angle_beta   90.00
_cell.angle_gamma   90.00
#
_symmetry.space_group_name_H-M   'P 1'
#
loop_
_entity.id
_entity.type
_entity.pdbx_description
1 polymer ?
#
loop_
_entity_poly.entity_id
_entity_poly.type
_entity_poly.pdbx_seq_one_letter_code
_entity_poly.pdbx_strand_id
1 'polypeptide(L)'
;MSSNKKPMVLVILDGYGHREERQDNAILNAGTPVMDRLWREQPHTLIAASGLDVGLPDGQMGNSEVGHVNLGAGRIVYQDLTRLDKAIADGDFFANPVLTAAVDKAVAAGKAVHIMGLLSPGGVHSHDEHILAMIKLAAQRGAKAVYLHAFLDGRDTPPRSAEAPLQRCRDAFAALGVGRIASLIGRYYAMDRDNRWDRVQLAYDLLTAAKGDSVAEDAIAGLQAAYQRGENDEFVRPTVIRAAGEADAAMQDGDALIFMNFRADRARQITRAFVNADFDGFPRAKQVQFGDFVMLTEYAADIATACAYPPASLANTFGEWLMKHDKTQLRISETEKYAHVTFFYNGGVEAPFKGEDRVLVNSPKVATYDLQPEMSAAELTDKLLSAIRSGKYDAIICNYPNGDMVGHTGVYEAAVKAVETLDACIAQVVDAVRDVDGQLLITADHGNAEQMRDPATGQAHTAHTSLPVPLIYVGKPARAVEGGKLSDIAPTLLTLMGMEIPQEMTGKPLFIVE
;
A
#
# COMPACT_ATOMS: atom_id res chain seq x y z
N MET A 1 -28.27 30.80 15.27
CA MET A 1 -28.75 31.01 13.88
C MET A 1 -28.53 29.69 13.17
N SER A 2 -29.60 29.03 12.69
CA SER A 2 -29.45 27.84 11.85
C SER A 2 -28.71 28.27 10.58
N SER A 3 -27.47 27.81 10.41
CA SER A 3 -26.74 28.02 9.16
C SER A 3 -27.37 27.12 8.12
N ASN A 4 -28.00 27.67 7.08
CA ASN A 4 -28.56 26.88 6.00
C ASN A 4 -27.43 26.52 5.00
N LYS A 5 -26.52 25.63 5.41
CA LYS A 5 -25.38 25.24 4.57
C LYS A 5 -25.84 24.41 3.38
N LYS A 6 -25.16 24.59 2.25
CA LYS A 6 -25.34 23.83 1.02
C LYS A 6 -24.24 22.76 0.97
N PRO A 7 -24.53 21.50 1.32
CA PRO A 7 -23.49 20.50 1.51
C PRO A 7 -22.90 20.03 0.17
N MET A 8 -21.59 19.72 0.19
CA MET A 8 -20.96 18.86 -0.81
C MET A 8 -21.00 17.41 -0.31
N VAL A 9 -21.73 16.55 -0.99
CA VAL A 9 -21.89 15.14 -0.62
C VAL A 9 -21.04 14.26 -1.53
N LEU A 10 -20.20 13.40 -0.96
CA LEU A 10 -19.55 12.29 -1.66
C LEU A 10 -20.27 11.00 -1.27
N VAL A 11 -20.83 10.30 -2.26
CA VAL A 11 -21.35 8.95 -2.11
C VAL A 11 -20.41 7.97 -2.80
N ILE A 12 -19.92 7.01 -2.03
CA ILE A 12 -19.07 5.90 -2.46
C ILE A 12 -19.95 4.65 -2.50
N LEU A 13 -20.22 4.13 -3.69
CA LEU A 13 -20.87 2.85 -3.92
C LEU A 13 -19.77 1.77 -3.92
N ASP A 14 -19.46 1.21 -2.76
CA ASP A 14 -18.33 0.29 -2.57
C ASP A 14 -18.48 -0.94 -3.49
N GLY A 15 -17.41 -1.30 -4.21
CA GLY A 15 -17.42 -2.41 -5.16
C GLY A 15 -18.27 -2.21 -6.43
N TYR A 16 -18.60 -0.96 -6.78
CA TYR A 16 -19.38 -0.62 -7.98
C TYR A 16 -18.46 -0.23 -9.15
N GLY A 17 -17.96 -1.21 -9.91
CA GLY A 17 -17.09 -0.97 -11.07
C GLY A 17 -17.84 -0.73 -12.38
N HIS A 18 -17.09 -0.39 -13.42
CA HIS A 18 -17.58 -0.24 -14.78
C HIS A 18 -16.97 -1.29 -15.70
N ARG A 19 -17.84 -2.12 -16.30
CA ARG A 19 -17.50 -3.12 -17.28
C ARG A 19 -18.52 -3.09 -18.41
N GLU A 20 -18.07 -3.05 -19.67
CA GLU A 20 -18.96 -2.98 -20.83
C GLU A 20 -19.69 -4.31 -21.10
N GLU A 21 -19.08 -5.46 -20.80
CA GLU A 21 -19.72 -6.74 -21.04
C GLU A 21 -20.81 -7.04 -20.00
N ARG A 22 -21.97 -7.47 -20.49
CA ARG A 22 -23.13 -7.84 -19.67
C ARG A 22 -23.03 -9.22 -19.02
N GLN A 23 -22.19 -10.10 -19.56
CA GLN A 23 -22.09 -11.46 -19.06
C GLN A 23 -21.61 -11.47 -17.60
N ASP A 24 -22.42 -12.06 -16.70
CA ASP A 24 -22.13 -12.17 -15.26
C ASP A 24 -21.85 -10.82 -14.57
N ASN A 25 -22.40 -9.74 -15.10
CA ASN A 25 -22.27 -8.38 -14.59
C ASN A 25 -23.53 -7.99 -13.83
N ALA A 26 -23.47 -7.97 -12.49
CA ALA A 26 -24.67 -7.68 -11.68
C ALA A 26 -25.09 -6.21 -11.81
N ILE A 27 -24.15 -5.31 -12.10
CA ILE A 27 -24.41 -3.88 -12.23
C ILE A 27 -25.22 -3.57 -13.50
N LEU A 28 -24.74 -4.01 -14.67
CA LEU A 28 -25.41 -3.74 -15.95
C LEU A 28 -26.75 -4.48 -16.11
N ASN A 29 -26.96 -5.56 -15.37
CA ASN A 29 -28.15 -6.38 -15.47
C ASN A 29 -29.20 -6.10 -14.38
N ALA A 30 -28.86 -5.28 -13.38
CA ALA A 30 -29.80 -4.78 -12.38
C ALA A 30 -30.73 -3.70 -12.95
N GLY A 31 -31.96 -3.63 -12.44
CA GLY A 31 -32.88 -2.55 -12.75
C GLY A 31 -32.47 -1.25 -12.07
N THR A 32 -31.67 -0.41 -12.75
CA THR A 32 -31.08 0.83 -12.18
C THR A 32 -31.54 2.12 -12.89
N PRO A 33 -32.85 2.41 -12.96
CA PRO A 33 -33.37 3.55 -13.73
C PRO A 33 -32.83 4.91 -13.24
N VAL A 34 -32.41 5.03 -11.98
CA VAL A 34 -31.89 6.29 -11.45
C VAL A 34 -30.44 6.47 -11.89
N MET A 35 -29.59 5.47 -11.68
CA MET A 35 -28.19 5.51 -12.11
C MET A 35 -28.08 5.63 -13.63
N ASP A 36 -28.89 4.90 -14.40
CA ASP A 36 -28.96 5.00 -15.86
C ASP A 36 -29.31 6.42 -16.32
N ARG A 37 -30.31 7.03 -15.69
CA ARG A 37 -30.72 8.42 -15.99
C ARG A 37 -29.61 9.40 -15.65
N LEU A 38 -28.98 9.25 -14.47
CA LEU A 38 -27.90 10.12 -14.04
C LEU A 38 -26.70 10.02 -14.99
N TRP A 39 -26.31 8.82 -15.37
CA TRP A 39 -25.24 8.59 -16.36
C TRP A 39 -25.55 9.27 -17.69
N ARG A 40 -26.78 9.21 -18.17
CA ARG A 40 -27.17 9.84 -19.45
C ARG A 40 -27.26 11.37 -19.38
N GLU A 41 -27.70 11.92 -18.26
CA GLU A 41 -28.16 13.32 -18.18
C GLU A 41 -27.25 14.24 -17.35
N GLN A 42 -26.31 13.69 -16.58
CA GLN A 42 -25.40 14.47 -15.73
C GLN A 42 -23.95 14.38 -16.24
N PRO A 43 -23.11 15.39 -15.94
CA PRO A 43 -21.67 15.29 -16.19
C PRO A 43 -21.09 14.06 -15.49
N HIS A 44 -20.36 13.24 -16.25
CA HIS A 44 -19.77 12.00 -15.75
C HIS A 44 -18.47 11.66 -16.47
N THR A 45 -17.68 10.79 -15.84
CA THR A 45 -16.50 10.16 -16.43
C THR A 45 -16.23 8.82 -15.76
N LEU A 46 -15.17 8.13 -16.21
CA LEU A 46 -14.61 6.96 -15.53
C LEU A 46 -13.28 7.34 -14.90
N ILE A 47 -13.00 6.79 -13.71
CA ILE A 47 -11.73 7.00 -13.03
C ILE A 47 -11.05 5.67 -12.69
N ALA A 48 -9.72 5.66 -12.73
CA ALA A 48 -8.93 4.50 -12.37
C ALA A 48 -8.93 4.28 -10.84
N ALA A 49 -9.08 3.02 -10.43
CA ALA A 49 -9.23 2.60 -9.04
C ALA A 49 -8.31 1.41 -8.65
N SER A 50 -7.32 1.11 -9.49
CA SER A 50 -6.44 -0.05 -9.32
C SER A 50 -5.02 0.23 -9.81
N GLY A 51 -4.09 -0.67 -9.48
CA GLY A 51 -2.70 -0.61 -9.92
C GLY A 51 -1.97 0.67 -9.55
N LEU A 52 -1.10 1.14 -10.45
CA LEU A 52 -0.23 2.30 -10.22
C LEU A 52 -1.02 3.60 -9.96
N ASP A 53 -2.24 3.71 -10.47
CA ASP A 53 -3.09 4.90 -10.29
C ASP A 53 -3.59 5.08 -8.85
N VAL A 54 -3.51 4.03 -8.02
CA VAL A 54 -3.84 4.08 -6.58
C VAL A 54 -2.66 3.70 -5.68
N GLY A 55 -1.47 3.56 -6.27
CA GLY A 55 -0.24 3.28 -5.52
C GLY A 55 0.02 1.80 -5.24
N LEU A 56 -0.60 0.91 -6.02
CA LEU A 56 -0.37 -0.53 -6.01
C LEU A 56 0.51 -0.96 -7.20
N PRO A 57 1.10 -2.18 -7.18
CA PRO A 57 1.71 -2.80 -8.34
C PRO A 57 0.80 -2.80 -9.57
N ASP A 58 1.40 -2.72 -10.76
CA ASP A 58 0.64 -2.71 -12.01
C ASP A 58 -0.28 -3.95 -12.15
N GLY A 59 -1.49 -3.72 -12.67
CA GLY A 59 -2.54 -4.74 -12.78
C GLY A 59 -3.20 -5.21 -11.47
N GLN A 60 -2.66 -4.85 -10.30
CA GLN A 60 -3.24 -5.28 -9.02
C GLN A 60 -4.58 -4.56 -8.77
N MET A 61 -5.62 -5.35 -8.46
CA MET A 61 -6.94 -4.84 -8.11
C MET A 61 -6.89 -3.88 -6.92
N GLY A 62 -7.77 -2.88 -6.94
CA GLY A 62 -7.99 -1.99 -5.80
C GLY A 62 -8.60 -2.72 -4.60
N ASN A 63 -8.72 -2.03 -3.49
CA ASN A 63 -9.46 -2.47 -2.31
C ASN A 63 -9.88 -1.25 -1.50
N SER A 64 -10.76 -1.45 -0.52
CA SER A 64 -11.39 -0.31 0.15
C SER A 64 -10.45 0.52 1.01
N GLU A 65 -9.43 -0.10 1.62
CA GLU A 65 -8.40 0.64 2.36
C GLU A 65 -7.64 1.58 1.42
N VAL A 66 -7.06 1.03 0.35
CA VAL A 66 -6.30 1.80 -0.63
C VAL A 66 -7.18 2.86 -1.30
N GLY A 67 -8.41 2.48 -1.66
CA GLY A 67 -9.36 3.36 -2.32
C GLY A 67 -9.74 4.56 -1.44
N HIS A 68 -10.18 4.32 -0.21
CA HIS A 68 -10.58 5.41 0.69
C HIS A 68 -9.41 6.29 1.12
N VAL A 69 -8.21 5.73 1.29
CA VAL A 69 -7.00 6.53 1.53
C VAL A 69 -6.74 7.47 0.35
N ASN A 70 -6.79 7.00 -0.90
CA ASN A 70 -6.58 7.85 -2.08
C ASN A 70 -7.68 8.92 -2.23
N LEU A 71 -8.95 8.53 -2.04
CA LEU A 71 -10.10 9.44 -2.10
C LEU A 71 -9.96 10.60 -1.11
N GLY A 72 -9.50 10.33 0.11
CA GLY A 72 -9.31 11.34 1.16
C GLY A 72 -8.00 12.12 1.07
N ALA A 73 -6.91 11.50 0.59
CA ALA A 73 -5.59 12.12 0.56
C ALA A 73 -5.40 13.14 -0.58
N GLY A 74 -6.20 13.03 -1.65
CA GLY A 74 -6.08 13.90 -2.82
C GLY A 74 -4.76 13.75 -3.59
N ARG A 75 -4.10 12.60 -3.44
CA ARG A 75 -2.83 12.23 -4.07
C ARG A 75 -2.71 10.71 -4.09
N ILE A 76 -1.84 10.17 -4.94
CA ILE A 76 -1.54 8.74 -4.95
C ILE A 76 -0.80 8.38 -3.67
N VAL A 77 -1.30 7.40 -2.93
CA VAL A 77 -0.63 6.87 -1.73
C VAL A 77 0.02 5.54 -2.06
N TYR A 78 1.32 5.59 -2.33
CA TYR A 78 2.11 4.42 -2.70
C TYR A 78 2.37 3.50 -1.53
N GLN A 79 2.09 2.21 -1.71
CA GLN A 79 2.59 1.14 -0.84
C GLN A 79 4.11 1.04 -0.99
N ASP A 80 4.81 0.56 0.05
CA ASP A 80 6.28 0.62 0.07
C ASP A 80 6.95 -0.08 -1.12
N LEU A 81 6.44 -1.25 -1.56
CA LEU A 81 6.93 -1.92 -2.77
C LEU A 81 6.87 -1.00 -3.99
N THR A 82 5.68 -0.48 -4.30
CA THR A 82 5.45 0.40 -5.46
C THR A 82 6.16 1.74 -5.32
N ARG A 83 6.25 2.28 -4.10
CA ARG A 83 7.01 3.50 -3.79
C ARG A 83 8.48 3.33 -4.15
N LEU A 84 9.06 2.18 -3.80
CA LEU A 84 10.45 1.85 -4.10
C LEU A 84 10.65 1.57 -5.58
N ASP A 85 9.78 0.80 -6.22
CA ASP A 85 9.82 0.53 -7.67
C ASP A 85 9.80 1.84 -8.46
N LYS A 86 8.88 2.74 -8.10
CA LYS A 86 8.77 4.06 -8.71
C LYS A 86 10.00 4.91 -8.46
N ALA A 87 10.51 4.96 -7.23
CA ALA A 87 11.73 5.73 -6.92
C ALA A 87 12.94 5.21 -7.72
N ILE A 88 13.04 3.90 -7.98
CA ILE A 88 14.09 3.33 -8.82
C ILE A 88 13.87 3.72 -10.29
N ALA A 89 12.65 3.60 -10.79
CA ALA A 89 12.31 3.92 -12.18
C ALA A 89 12.52 5.41 -12.51
N ASP A 90 12.15 6.31 -11.59
CA ASP A 90 12.29 7.76 -11.75
C ASP A 90 13.72 8.26 -11.46
N GLY A 91 14.56 7.42 -10.86
CA GLY A 91 15.94 7.76 -10.47
C GLY A 91 16.08 8.34 -9.05
N ASP A 92 14.99 8.68 -8.38
CA ASP A 92 14.96 9.24 -7.02
C ASP A 92 15.66 8.35 -5.98
N PHE A 93 15.61 7.02 -6.15
CA PHE A 93 16.30 6.06 -5.28
C PHE A 93 17.81 6.34 -5.22
N PHE A 94 18.42 6.66 -6.37
CA PHE A 94 19.85 6.95 -6.49
C PHE A 94 20.24 8.32 -5.92
N ALA A 95 19.26 9.19 -5.66
CA ALA A 95 19.43 10.50 -5.05
C ALA A 95 18.95 10.55 -3.58
N ASN A 96 18.45 9.44 -3.02
CA ASN A 96 17.95 9.42 -1.65
C ASN A 96 19.05 9.87 -0.67
N PRO A 97 18.81 10.93 0.13
CA PRO A 97 19.86 11.54 0.94
C PRO A 97 20.38 10.61 2.04
N VAL A 98 19.55 9.70 2.56
CA VAL A 98 19.94 8.76 3.62
C VAL A 98 20.80 7.63 3.05
N LEU A 99 20.35 7.00 1.96
CA LEU A 99 21.11 5.93 1.30
C LEU A 99 22.48 6.45 0.83
N THR A 100 22.47 7.61 0.21
CA THR A 100 23.69 8.14 -0.37
C THR A 100 24.65 8.70 0.68
N ALA A 101 24.18 9.32 1.76
CA ALA A 101 25.04 9.76 2.86
C ALA A 101 25.75 8.57 3.53
N ALA A 102 25.05 7.45 3.75
CA ALA A 102 25.65 6.26 4.34
C ALA A 102 26.79 5.69 3.46
N VAL A 103 26.58 5.65 2.14
CA VAL A 103 27.63 5.23 1.20
C VAL A 103 28.78 6.22 1.17
N ASP A 104 28.51 7.52 1.04
CA ASP A 104 29.54 8.56 0.96
C ASP A 104 30.42 8.57 2.22
N LYS A 105 29.83 8.37 3.40
CA LYS A 105 30.57 8.28 4.67
C LYS A 105 31.50 7.06 4.72
N ALA A 106 31.02 5.89 4.29
CA ALA A 106 31.85 4.69 4.22
C ALA A 106 33.00 4.88 3.21
N VAL A 107 32.71 5.45 2.02
CA VAL A 107 33.72 5.76 1.00
C VAL A 107 34.79 6.71 1.54
N ALA A 108 34.40 7.81 2.18
CA ALA A 108 35.32 8.80 2.74
C ALA A 108 36.22 8.21 3.84
N ALA A 109 35.72 7.23 4.59
CA ALA A 109 36.47 6.52 5.63
C ALA A 109 37.30 5.32 5.11
N GLY A 110 37.22 5.00 3.81
CA GLY A 110 37.85 3.79 3.25
C GLY A 110 37.25 2.49 3.79
N LYS A 111 35.95 2.51 4.12
CA LYS A 111 35.19 1.44 4.76
C LYS A 111 34.24 0.75 3.77
N ALA A 112 33.75 -0.43 4.15
CA ALA A 112 32.89 -1.25 3.31
C ALA A 112 31.43 -0.81 3.37
N VAL A 113 30.68 -1.11 2.30
CA VAL A 113 29.24 -0.99 2.24
C VAL A 113 28.63 -2.40 2.24
N HIS A 114 27.99 -2.76 3.34
CA HIS A 114 27.26 -4.00 3.48
C HIS A 114 25.79 -3.79 3.12
N ILE A 115 25.27 -4.67 2.28
CA ILE A 115 23.86 -4.71 1.89
C ILE A 115 23.31 -6.05 2.38
N MET A 116 22.19 -6.03 3.09
CA MET A 116 21.50 -7.25 3.51
C MET A 116 20.02 -7.17 3.19
N GLY A 117 19.38 -8.32 2.97
CA GLY A 117 17.96 -8.35 2.63
C GLY A 117 17.52 -9.73 2.15
N LEU A 118 16.21 -9.95 2.17
CA LEU A 118 15.58 -11.11 1.54
C LEU A 118 15.77 -11.01 0.02
N LEU A 119 16.43 -12.00 -0.58
CA LEU A 119 16.81 -11.97 -1.99
C LEU A 119 15.87 -12.84 -2.81
N SER A 120 14.75 -12.27 -3.24
CA SER A 120 13.76 -12.91 -4.10
C SER A 120 12.90 -11.88 -4.85
N PRO A 121 12.18 -12.28 -5.91
CA PRO A 121 11.15 -11.46 -6.55
C PRO A 121 9.80 -11.51 -5.80
N GLY A 122 9.78 -11.91 -4.52
CA GLY A 122 8.53 -12.17 -3.79
C GLY A 122 7.69 -10.92 -3.49
N GLY A 123 8.31 -9.74 -3.31
CA GLY A 123 7.59 -8.47 -3.11
C GLY A 123 6.88 -8.31 -1.76
N VAL A 124 7.02 -9.26 -0.82
CA VAL A 124 6.35 -9.20 0.49
C VAL A 124 7.17 -8.45 1.54
N HIS A 125 8.47 -8.73 1.62
CA HIS A 125 9.39 -8.09 2.58
C HIS A 125 10.48 -7.24 1.92
N SER A 126 10.78 -7.53 0.65
CA SER A 126 11.83 -6.91 -0.17
C SER A 126 11.54 -7.28 -1.63
N HIS A 127 12.38 -6.76 -2.54
CA HIS A 127 12.46 -7.23 -3.93
C HIS A 127 13.93 -7.26 -4.38
N ASP A 128 14.33 -8.28 -5.14
CA ASP A 128 15.70 -8.42 -5.66
C ASP A 128 16.16 -7.24 -6.52
N GLU A 129 15.27 -6.63 -7.32
CA GLU A 129 15.50 -5.37 -8.03
C GLU A 129 15.94 -4.22 -7.12
N HIS A 130 15.37 -4.10 -5.93
CA HIS A 130 15.74 -3.04 -4.98
C HIS A 130 17.17 -3.26 -4.47
N ILE A 131 17.52 -4.51 -4.16
CA ILE A 131 18.88 -4.90 -3.75
C ILE A 131 19.87 -4.61 -4.88
N LEU A 132 19.52 -4.94 -6.13
CA LEU A 132 20.33 -4.64 -7.31
C LEU A 132 20.50 -3.13 -7.52
N ALA A 133 19.46 -2.33 -7.30
CA ALA A 133 19.55 -0.87 -7.34
C ALA A 133 20.51 -0.33 -6.27
N MET A 134 20.48 -0.88 -5.05
CA MET A 134 21.41 -0.49 -3.98
C MET A 134 22.86 -0.87 -4.29
N ILE A 135 23.10 -2.05 -4.89
CA ILE A 135 24.43 -2.47 -5.37
C ILE A 135 24.97 -1.46 -6.40
N LYS A 136 24.13 -1.07 -7.38
CA LYS A 136 24.48 -0.07 -8.40
C LYS A 136 24.76 1.29 -7.78
N LEU A 137 23.92 1.75 -6.84
CA LEU A 137 24.09 3.02 -6.13
C LEU A 137 25.45 3.05 -5.41
N ALA A 138 25.77 2.00 -4.64
CA ALA A 138 27.04 1.93 -3.91
C ALA A 138 28.25 2.04 -4.83
N ALA A 139 28.23 1.31 -5.96
CA ALA A 139 29.29 1.36 -6.96
C ALA A 139 29.38 2.75 -7.65
N GLN A 140 28.25 3.34 -8.04
CA GLN A 140 28.18 4.67 -8.67
C GLN A 140 28.74 5.78 -7.77
N ARG A 141 28.54 5.67 -6.45
CA ARG A 141 29.10 6.60 -5.46
C ARG A 141 30.57 6.32 -5.11
N GLY A 142 31.19 5.30 -5.70
CA GLY A 142 32.63 5.06 -5.61
C GLY A 142 33.08 4.08 -4.51
N ALA A 143 32.16 3.31 -3.91
CA ALA A 143 32.51 2.25 -2.97
C ALA A 143 33.53 1.29 -3.58
N LYS A 144 34.54 0.89 -2.80
CA LYS A 144 35.59 -0.07 -3.20
C LYS A 144 35.40 -1.47 -2.65
N ALA A 145 34.58 -1.60 -1.60
CA ALA A 145 34.18 -2.86 -1.02
C ALA A 145 32.66 -2.84 -0.81
N VAL A 146 31.95 -3.69 -1.56
CA VAL A 146 30.49 -3.86 -1.45
C VAL A 146 30.19 -5.32 -1.20
N TYR A 147 29.48 -5.62 -0.12
CA TYR A 147 29.21 -7.00 0.30
C TYR A 147 27.71 -7.25 0.41
N LEU A 148 27.17 -8.18 -0.38
CA LEU A 148 25.79 -8.63 -0.25
C LEU A 148 25.70 -9.83 0.70
N HIS A 149 24.90 -9.69 1.76
CA HIS A 149 24.47 -10.78 2.64
C HIS A 149 23.05 -11.20 2.25
N ALA A 150 22.94 -12.28 1.48
CA ALA A 150 21.67 -12.73 0.93
C ALA A 150 20.90 -13.56 1.96
N PHE A 151 19.72 -13.08 2.35
CA PHE A 151 18.75 -13.88 3.09
C PHE A 151 17.88 -14.63 2.06
N LEU A 152 17.91 -15.95 2.09
CA LEU A 152 17.22 -16.79 1.09
C LEU A 152 15.75 -16.99 1.47
N ASP A 153 14.88 -17.01 0.45
CA ASP A 153 13.43 -16.94 0.64
C ASP A 153 12.75 -18.29 0.83
N GLY A 154 12.30 -18.93 -0.26
CA GLY A 154 11.61 -20.22 -0.24
C GLY A 154 10.22 -20.23 0.39
N ARG A 155 9.67 -19.07 0.75
CA ARG A 155 8.36 -18.93 1.40
C ARG A 155 7.41 -18.00 0.67
N ASP A 156 7.89 -16.82 0.27
CA ASP A 156 7.14 -15.91 -0.61
C ASP A 156 7.38 -16.24 -2.09
N THR A 157 8.31 -17.17 -2.36
CA THR A 157 8.61 -17.81 -3.65
C THR A 157 8.73 -19.33 -3.47
N PRO A 158 8.83 -20.14 -4.54
CA PRO A 158 8.96 -21.59 -4.41
C PRO A 158 10.14 -22.02 -3.51
N PRO A 159 10.05 -23.13 -2.76
CA PRO A 159 11.04 -23.55 -1.74
C PRO A 159 12.50 -23.71 -2.21
N ARG A 160 12.71 -23.83 -3.53
CA ARG A 160 14.03 -23.86 -4.18
C ARG A 160 13.98 -22.99 -5.43
N SER A 161 14.25 -21.70 -5.25
CA SER A 161 14.18 -20.67 -6.30
C SER A 161 15.29 -19.60 -6.17
N ALA A 162 16.17 -19.69 -5.18
CA ALA A 162 17.23 -18.71 -4.92
C ALA A 162 18.30 -18.58 -6.02
N GLU A 163 18.44 -19.56 -6.92
CA GLU A 163 19.51 -19.57 -7.92
C GLU A 163 19.46 -18.35 -8.86
N ALA A 164 18.28 -18.02 -9.39
CA ALA A 164 18.14 -16.93 -10.35
C ALA A 164 18.45 -15.54 -9.73
N PRO A 165 17.89 -15.15 -8.57
CA PRO A 165 18.28 -13.88 -7.92
C PRO A 165 19.77 -13.80 -7.54
N LEU A 166 20.38 -14.90 -7.08
CA LEU A 166 21.81 -14.95 -6.79
C LEU A 166 22.65 -14.75 -8.05
N GLN A 167 22.26 -15.39 -9.15
CA GLN A 167 22.91 -15.27 -10.44
C GLN A 167 22.89 -13.81 -10.93
N ARG A 168 21.75 -13.14 -10.83
CA ARG A 168 21.60 -11.72 -11.20
C ARG A 168 22.52 -10.80 -10.40
N CYS A 169 22.63 -11.01 -9.09
CA CYS A 169 23.52 -10.22 -8.22
C CYS A 169 24.99 -10.48 -8.56
N ARG A 170 25.37 -11.73 -8.81
CA ARG A 170 26.72 -12.10 -9.26
C ARG A 170 27.09 -11.37 -10.55
N ASP A 171 26.19 -11.39 -11.54
CA ASP A 171 26.41 -10.76 -12.83
C ASP A 171 26.49 -9.23 -12.71
N ALA A 172 25.69 -8.64 -11.82
CA ALA A 172 25.77 -7.21 -11.52
C ALA A 172 27.13 -6.82 -10.90
N PHE A 173 27.63 -7.57 -9.91
CA PHE A 173 28.96 -7.33 -9.34
C PHE A 173 30.08 -7.50 -10.37
N ALA A 174 30.00 -8.53 -11.22
CA ALA A 174 30.96 -8.74 -12.30
C ALA A 174 30.96 -7.57 -13.31
N ALA A 175 29.79 -7.08 -13.70
CA ALA A 175 29.65 -5.95 -14.62
C ALA A 175 30.15 -4.62 -14.02
N LEU A 176 29.95 -4.41 -12.71
CA LEU A 176 30.42 -3.23 -11.99
C LEU A 176 31.92 -3.29 -11.65
N GLY A 177 32.52 -4.48 -11.63
CA GLY A 177 33.93 -4.69 -11.28
C GLY A 177 34.25 -4.41 -9.81
N VAL A 178 33.24 -4.36 -8.93
CA VAL A 178 33.41 -4.09 -7.50
C VAL A 178 32.39 -4.85 -6.68
N GLY A 179 32.83 -5.40 -5.55
CA GLY A 179 31.96 -6.11 -4.60
C GLY A 179 31.69 -7.57 -4.92
N ARG A 180 30.99 -8.26 -4.02
CA ARG A 180 30.64 -9.68 -4.12
C ARG A 180 29.52 -10.07 -3.16
N ILE A 181 28.93 -11.24 -3.39
CA ILE A 181 28.10 -11.91 -2.38
C ILE A 181 29.02 -12.44 -1.29
N ALA A 182 28.74 -12.09 -0.03
CA ALA A 182 29.58 -12.40 1.13
C ALA A 182 29.04 -13.56 1.97
N SER A 183 27.72 -13.73 2.02
CA SER A 183 27.11 -14.82 2.79
C SER A 183 25.73 -15.20 2.27
N LEU A 184 25.34 -16.46 2.51
CA LEU A 184 23.99 -16.97 2.32
C LEU A 184 23.45 -17.48 3.66
N ILE A 185 22.18 -17.22 3.92
CA ILE A 185 21.47 -17.80 5.06
C ILE A 185 19.96 -17.78 4.79
N GLY A 186 19.23 -18.80 5.19
CA GLY A 186 17.79 -18.84 5.06
C GLY A 186 17.09 -17.79 5.94
N ARG A 187 15.96 -17.25 5.45
CA ARG A 187 15.14 -16.29 6.19
C ARG A 187 14.65 -16.82 7.54
N TYR A 188 14.58 -18.14 7.72
CA TYR A 188 14.26 -18.75 9.01
C TYR A 188 15.19 -18.27 10.13
N TYR A 189 16.47 -17.98 9.80
CA TYR A 189 17.46 -17.51 10.75
C TYR A 189 17.52 -15.98 10.82
N ALA A 190 17.62 -15.32 9.65
CA ALA A 190 17.87 -13.88 9.58
C ALA A 190 16.62 -13.01 9.79
N MET A 191 15.42 -13.60 9.69
CA MET A 191 14.13 -12.89 9.65
C MET A 191 13.08 -13.54 10.58
N ASP A 192 13.54 -14.00 11.75
CA ASP A 192 12.64 -14.41 12.83
C ASP A 192 11.83 -13.20 13.37
N ARG A 193 10.64 -13.48 13.89
CA ARG A 193 9.75 -12.47 14.51
C ARG A 193 9.13 -12.95 15.83
N ASP A 194 9.52 -14.13 16.31
CA ASP A 194 8.92 -14.83 17.46
C ASP A 194 9.91 -14.97 18.65
N ASN A 195 10.86 -14.03 18.75
CA ASN A 195 11.97 -13.96 19.71
C ASN A 195 12.79 -15.25 19.83
N ARG A 196 12.99 -15.96 18.72
CA ARG A 196 13.89 -17.13 18.66
C ARG A 196 15.32 -16.68 18.44
N TRP A 197 15.90 -16.11 19.49
CA TRP A 197 17.21 -15.48 19.48
C TRP A 197 18.36 -16.42 19.13
N ASP A 198 18.21 -17.73 19.35
CA ASP A 198 19.13 -18.76 18.88
C ASP A 198 19.28 -18.76 17.35
N ARG A 199 18.19 -18.47 16.63
CA ARG A 199 18.20 -18.35 15.17
C ARG A 199 18.85 -17.06 14.71
N VAL A 200 18.46 -15.94 15.34
CA VAL A 200 18.97 -14.60 15.01
C VAL A 200 20.48 -14.52 15.28
N GLN A 201 20.96 -15.16 16.35
CA GLN A 201 22.38 -15.23 16.67
C GLN A 201 23.20 -15.86 15.54
N LEU A 202 22.70 -16.91 14.89
CA LEU A 202 23.39 -17.53 13.75
C LEU A 202 23.57 -16.57 12.58
N ALA A 203 22.55 -15.76 12.28
CA ALA A 203 22.65 -14.71 11.27
C ALA A 203 23.63 -13.61 11.71
N TYR A 204 23.52 -13.15 12.95
CA TYR A 204 24.37 -12.10 13.49
C TYR A 204 25.86 -12.50 13.49
N ASP A 205 26.19 -13.70 13.95
CA ASP A 205 27.54 -14.26 13.96
C ASP A 205 28.10 -14.41 12.53
N LEU A 206 27.27 -14.85 11.57
CA LEU A 206 27.65 -14.93 10.16
C LEU A 206 28.03 -13.57 9.59
N LEU A 207 27.22 -12.53 9.87
CA LEU A 207 27.40 -11.20 9.33
C LEU A 207 28.57 -10.45 9.98
N THR A 208 28.68 -10.51 11.31
CA THR A 208 29.69 -9.74 12.07
C THR A 208 31.05 -10.41 12.13
N ALA A 209 31.10 -11.74 12.17
CA ALA A 209 32.32 -12.50 12.42
C ALA A 209 32.68 -13.48 11.29
N ALA A 210 31.92 -13.48 10.17
CA ALA A 210 32.07 -14.47 9.10
C ALA A 210 32.06 -15.92 9.62
N LYS A 211 31.25 -16.18 10.65
CA LYS A 211 31.12 -17.49 11.28
C LYS A 211 29.96 -18.25 10.65
N GLY A 212 30.27 -19.15 9.73
CA GLY A 212 29.30 -20.04 9.07
C GLY A 212 29.51 -21.51 9.40
N ASP A 213 28.45 -22.30 9.21
CA ASP A 213 28.48 -23.77 9.23
C ASP A 213 29.20 -24.33 7.99
N SER A 214 29.29 -23.54 6.91
CA SER A 214 29.92 -23.93 5.64
C SER A 214 30.63 -22.74 4.99
N VAL A 215 31.60 -23.04 4.13
CA VAL A 215 32.31 -22.06 3.28
C VAL A 215 32.21 -22.54 1.83
N ALA A 216 31.89 -21.64 0.91
CA ALA A 216 31.86 -21.92 -0.52
C ALA A 216 32.61 -20.83 -1.31
N GLU A 217 33.15 -21.19 -2.46
CA GLU A 217 33.92 -20.25 -3.31
C GLU A 217 33.02 -19.21 -3.97
N ASP A 218 31.78 -19.58 -4.29
CA ASP A 218 30.77 -18.67 -4.83
C ASP A 218 29.36 -19.03 -4.32
N ALA A 219 28.42 -18.09 -4.49
CA ALA A 219 27.06 -18.21 -3.99
C ALA A 219 26.26 -19.36 -4.62
N ILE A 220 26.47 -19.67 -5.90
CA ILE A 220 25.76 -20.76 -6.57
C ILE A 220 26.29 -22.10 -6.04
N ALA A 221 27.60 -22.24 -5.89
CA ALA A 221 28.20 -23.41 -5.25
C ALA A 221 27.70 -23.60 -3.80
N GLY A 222 27.59 -22.51 -3.03
CA GLY A 222 27.05 -22.53 -1.67
C GLY A 222 25.59 -23.00 -1.60
N LEU A 223 24.74 -22.49 -2.51
CA LEU A 223 23.34 -22.90 -2.63
C LEU A 223 23.20 -24.38 -3.02
N GLN A 224 23.95 -24.81 -4.05
CA GLN A 224 23.94 -26.20 -4.52
C GLN A 224 24.38 -27.16 -3.42
N ALA A 225 25.40 -26.81 -2.63
CA ALA A 225 25.82 -27.60 -1.47
C ALA A 225 24.73 -27.67 -0.40
N ALA A 226 23.97 -26.59 -0.16
CA ALA A 226 22.83 -26.61 0.76
C ALA A 226 21.70 -27.53 0.27
N TYR A 227 21.38 -27.49 -1.02
CA TYR A 227 20.40 -28.40 -1.62
C TYR A 227 20.81 -29.88 -1.51
N GLN A 228 22.11 -30.18 -1.64
CA GLN A 228 22.66 -31.52 -1.42
C GLN A 228 22.54 -31.99 0.02
N ARG A 229 22.56 -31.06 1.00
CA ARG A 229 22.26 -31.34 2.42
C ARG A 229 20.77 -31.46 2.71
N GLY A 230 19.90 -31.32 1.71
CA GLY A 230 18.45 -31.37 1.87
C GLY A 230 17.84 -30.09 2.43
N GLU A 231 18.61 -28.99 2.48
CA GLU A 231 18.12 -27.69 2.91
C GLU A 231 17.34 -27.03 1.75
N ASN A 232 16.14 -26.54 2.02
CA ASN A 232 15.43 -25.62 1.12
C ASN A 232 15.82 -24.17 1.45
N ASP A 233 15.56 -23.23 0.55
CA ASP A 233 16.00 -21.82 0.65
C ASP A 233 15.73 -21.21 2.03
N GLU A 234 14.50 -21.35 2.54
CA GLU A 234 14.07 -20.81 3.84
C GLU A 234 14.98 -21.26 5.00
N PHE A 235 15.60 -22.45 4.89
CA PHE A 235 16.32 -23.14 5.96
C PHE A 235 17.81 -23.31 5.70
N VAL A 236 18.37 -22.70 4.64
CA VAL A 236 19.81 -22.77 4.35
C VAL A 236 20.60 -22.29 5.56
N ARG A 237 21.52 -23.12 6.03
CA ARG A 237 22.36 -22.80 7.19
C ARG A 237 23.39 -21.71 6.88
N PRO A 238 23.93 -21.01 7.90
CA PRO A 238 24.93 -19.97 7.73
C PRO A 238 26.09 -20.40 6.81
N THR A 239 26.19 -19.79 5.63
CA THR A 239 27.20 -20.14 4.63
C THR A 239 28.02 -18.91 4.26
N VAL A 240 29.33 -18.97 4.49
CA VAL A 240 30.29 -17.92 4.10
C VAL A 240 30.66 -18.11 2.65
N ILE A 241 30.61 -17.03 1.87
CA ILE A 241 31.07 -17.02 0.48
C ILE A 241 32.42 -16.32 0.43
N ARG A 242 33.47 -17.05 0.04
CA ARG A 242 34.85 -16.56 -0.03
C ARG A 242 35.68 -17.46 -0.94
N ALA A 243 36.12 -16.92 -2.07
CA ALA A 243 37.05 -17.61 -2.95
C ALA A 243 38.47 -17.64 -2.34
N ALA A 244 39.32 -18.53 -2.87
CA ALA A 244 40.71 -18.62 -2.43
C ALA A 244 41.44 -17.27 -2.63
N GLY A 245 42.06 -16.77 -1.56
CA GLY A 245 42.80 -15.50 -1.59
C GLY A 245 41.95 -14.24 -1.34
N GLU A 246 40.63 -14.36 -1.21
CA GLU A 246 39.78 -13.25 -0.79
C GLU A 246 39.85 -13.05 0.73
N ALA A 247 39.85 -11.78 1.17
CA ALA A 247 39.66 -11.45 2.58
C ALA A 247 38.26 -11.86 3.06
N ASP A 248 38.11 -12.11 4.36
CA ASP A 248 36.77 -12.22 4.93
C ASP A 248 35.99 -10.91 4.74
N ALA A 249 34.67 -11.03 4.68
CA ALA A 249 33.74 -9.91 4.60
C ALA A 249 33.02 -9.73 5.94
N ALA A 250 33.72 -9.98 7.05
CA ALA A 250 33.17 -9.73 8.37
C ALA A 250 33.06 -8.22 8.60
N MET A 251 31.88 -7.74 9.03
CA MET A 251 31.63 -6.32 9.27
C MET A 251 32.62 -5.73 10.29
N GLN A 252 33.13 -4.53 10.03
CA GLN A 252 34.10 -3.82 10.86
C GLN A 252 33.58 -2.45 11.29
N ASP A 253 34.17 -1.90 12.36
CA ASP A 253 33.83 -0.55 12.82
C ASP A 253 34.05 0.47 11.70
N GLY A 254 33.08 1.38 11.53
CA GLY A 254 33.05 2.40 10.50
C GLY A 254 32.43 1.96 9.17
N ASP A 255 32.11 0.68 8.98
CA ASP A 255 31.37 0.22 7.80
C ASP A 255 29.94 0.79 7.77
N ALA A 256 29.33 0.82 6.58
CA ALA A 256 27.91 1.12 6.43
C ALA A 256 27.12 -0.18 6.25
N LEU A 257 25.94 -0.28 6.87
CA LEU A 257 25.01 -1.39 6.69
C LEU A 257 23.66 -0.87 6.20
N ILE A 258 23.20 -1.36 5.05
CA ILE A 258 21.90 -1.03 4.47
C ILE A 258 21.03 -2.29 4.47
N PHE A 259 19.93 -2.24 5.22
CA PHE A 259 18.95 -3.32 5.24
C PHE A 259 17.82 -3.03 4.24
N MET A 260 17.79 -3.79 3.15
CA MET A 260 16.89 -3.59 2.00
C MET A 260 15.50 -4.19 2.16
N ASN A 261 15.13 -4.66 3.35
CA ASN A 261 13.75 -5.05 3.62
C ASN A 261 12.90 -3.80 3.87
N PHE A 262 11.70 -3.71 3.28
CA PHE A 262 10.74 -2.63 3.52
C PHE A 262 9.59 -3.04 4.45
N ARG A 263 9.45 -4.32 4.80
CA ARG A 263 8.44 -4.78 5.76
C ARG A 263 9.04 -4.99 7.15
N ALA A 264 8.43 -4.33 8.13
CA ALA A 264 8.95 -4.16 9.49
C ALA A 264 9.04 -5.43 10.34
N ASP A 265 7.98 -6.24 10.40
CA ASP A 265 7.78 -7.27 11.42
C ASP A 265 8.96 -8.24 11.58
N ARG A 266 9.51 -8.73 10.47
CA ARG A 266 10.66 -9.65 10.43
C ARG A 266 12.03 -8.96 10.38
N ALA A 267 12.07 -7.65 10.16
CA ALA A 267 13.31 -6.88 10.11
C ALA A 267 13.76 -6.40 11.51
N ARG A 268 12.83 -6.32 12.47
CA ARG A 268 13.05 -5.77 13.82
C ARG A 268 14.14 -6.49 14.60
N GLN A 269 14.09 -7.82 14.70
CA GLN A 269 14.95 -8.56 15.63
C GLN A 269 16.43 -8.45 15.30
N ILE A 270 16.82 -8.75 14.05
CA ILE A 270 18.21 -8.65 13.62
C ILE A 270 18.69 -7.19 13.67
N THR A 271 17.83 -6.22 13.33
CA THR A 271 18.16 -4.79 13.46
C THR A 271 18.48 -4.42 14.91
N ARG A 272 17.65 -4.81 15.87
CA ARG A 272 17.89 -4.55 17.30
C ARG A 272 19.18 -5.20 17.81
N ALA A 273 19.53 -6.39 17.33
CA ALA A 273 20.81 -7.02 17.67
C ALA A 273 22.02 -6.16 17.24
N PHE A 274 21.89 -5.39 16.16
CA PHE A 274 22.92 -4.45 15.72
C PHE A 274 22.88 -3.11 16.48
N VAL A 275 21.72 -2.48 16.62
CA VAL A 275 21.63 -1.05 17.01
C VAL A 275 21.33 -0.80 18.48
N ASN A 276 20.72 -1.75 19.19
CA ASN A 276 20.41 -1.56 20.62
C ASN A 276 21.67 -1.78 21.47
N ALA A 277 22.07 -0.74 22.21
CA ALA A 277 23.22 -0.82 23.12
C ALA A 277 22.97 -1.83 24.25
N ASP A 278 21.74 -1.87 24.76
CA ASP A 278 21.24 -2.70 25.85
C ASP A 278 20.65 -4.05 25.39
N PHE A 279 20.91 -4.46 24.15
CA PHE A 279 20.42 -5.74 23.61
C PHE A 279 20.81 -6.94 24.50
N ASP A 280 19.80 -7.73 24.90
CA ASP A 280 19.91 -8.88 25.82
C ASP A 280 19.41 -10.21 25.24
N GLY A 281 19.01 -10.25 23.96
CA GLY A 281 18.50 -11.47 23.32
C GLY A 281 19.53 -12.61 23.23
N PHE A 282 20.81 -12.29 23.07
CA PHE A 282 21.93 -13.22 23.14
C PHE A 282 23.27 -12.48 23.37
N PRO A 283 24.33 -13.16 23.87
CA PRO A 283 25.67 -12.57 23.97
C PRO A 283 26.26 -12.32 22.57
N ARG A 284 26.48 -11.05 22.24
CA ARG A 284 27.10 -10.64 20.97
C ARG A 284 28.60 -10.92 21.02
N ALA A 285 29.08 -11.88 20.22
CA ALA A 285 30.50 -12.26 20.16
C ALA A 285 31.39 -11.14 19.59
N LYS A 286 30.85 -10.34 18.68
CA LYS A 286 31.45 -9.11 18.16
C LYS A 286 30.37 -8.04 18.08
N GLN A 287 30.66 -6.83 18.54
CA GLN A 287 29.80 -5.67 18.32
C GLN A 287 30.49 -4.74 17.32
N VAL A 288 29.73 -4.26 16.34
CA VAL A 288 30.25 -3.40 15.28
C VAL A 288 29.68 -2.00 15.46
N GLN A 289 30.56 -1.00 15.53
CA GLN A 289 30.19 0.41 15.55
C GLN A 289 30.12 0.92 14.11
N PHE A 290 28.94 0.83 13.50
CA PHE A 290 28.75 1.26 12.11
C PHE A 290 28.96 2.77 11.96
N GLY A 291 29.47 3.17 10.79
CA GLY A 291 29.38 4.55 10.33
C GLY A 291 27.91 4.93 10.19
N ASP A 292 27.11 4.09 9.54
CA ASP A 292 25.66 4.22 9.45
C ASP A 292 25.00 2.83 9.36
N PHE A 293 23.86 2.66 10.04
CA PHE A 293 22.92 1.58 9.79
C PHE A 293 21.65 2.20 9.21
N VAL A 294 21.26 1.81 8.00
CA VAL A 294 20.07 2.31 7.32
C VAL A 294 19.01 1.22 7.25
N MET A 295 17.84 1.50 7.80
CA MET A 295 16.60 0.78 7.51
C MET A 295 16.02 1.33 6.20
N LEU A 296 15.53 0.46 5.31
CA LEU A 296 14.89 0.96 4.08
C LEU A 296 13.60 1.72 4.39
N THR A 297 12.76 1.17 5.26
CA THR A 297 11.56 1.81 5.84
C THR A 297 11.65 1.77 7.36
N GLU A 298 10.75 2.46 8.07
CA GLU A 298 10.77 2.42 9.54
C GLU A 298 10.27 1.06 10.06
N TYR A 299 11.15 0.33 10.73
CA TYR A 299 10.77 -0.98 11.29
C TYR A 299 10.02 -0.85 12.62
N ALA A 300 10.38 0.10 13.46
CA ALA A 300 9.63 0.48 14.65
C ALA A 300 10.09 1.86 15.14
N ALA A 301 9.16 2.64 15.71
CA ALA A 301 9.43 4.00 16.20
C ALA A 301 10.50 4.07 17.32
N ASP A 302 10.74 2.95 18.02
CA ASP A 302 11.73 2.84 19.10
C ASP A 302 13.10 2.30 18.62
N ILE A 303 13.28 2.02 17.33
CA ILE A 303 14.58 1.66 16.76
C ILE A 303 15.28 2.93 16.28
N ALA A 304 16.26 3.39 17.07
CA ALA A 304 16.97 4.64 16.82
C ALA A 304 18.11 4.49 15.79
N THR A 305 17.76 4.43 14.51
CA THR A 305 18.73 4.46 13.39
C THR A 305 18.16 5.17 12.16
N ALA A 306 19.00 5.42 11.15
CA ALA A 306 18.59 6.10 9.93
C ALA A 306 17.54 5.30 9.15
N CYS A 307 16.58 6.00 8.53
CA CYS A 307 15.50 5.41 7.74
C CYS A 307 15.42 6.09 6.36
N ALA A 308 15.59 5.32 5.28
CA ALA A 308 15.63 5.88 3.93
C ALA A 308 14.27 6.36 3.41
N TYR A 309 13.21 5.62 3.75
CA TYR A 309 11.82 5.91 3.37
C TYR A 309 10.95 5.90 4.63
N PRO A 310 10.94 7.00 5.42
CA PRO A 310 10.12 7.06 6.61
C PRO A 310 8.62 6.97 6.28
N PRO A 311 7.77 6.59 7.26
CA PRO A 311 6.32 6.61 7.12
C PRO A 311 5.87 8.02 6.72
N ALA A 312 5.04 8.12 5.70
CA ALA A 312 4.45 9.39 5.30
C ALA A 312 3.24 9.67 6.21
N SER A 313 3.31 10.72 7.02
CA SER A 313 2.08 11.33 7.55
C SER A 313 1.34 11.99 6.38
N LEU A 314 0.08 11.63 6.18
CA LEU A 314 -0.75 12.22 5.14
C LEU A 314 -1.31 13.56 5.61
N ALA A 315 -0.45 14.58 5.58
CA ALA A 315 -0.85 15.95 5.89
C ALA A 315 -1.76 16.54 4.80
N ASN A 316 -2.70 17.39 5.23
CA ASN A 316 -3.70 18.04 4.41
C ASN A 316 -4.52 17.02 3.59
N THR A 317 -4.96 15.93 4.24
CA THR A 317 -6.10 15.14 3.72
C THR A 317 -7.35 16.01 3.70
N PHE A 318 -8.37 15.62 2.92
CA PHE A 318 -9.61 16.38 2.79
C PHE A 318 -10.22 16.73 4.15
N GLY A 319 -10.32 15.74 5.05
CA GLY A 319 -10.85 15.94 6.39
C GLY A 319 -10.05 16.94 7.23
N GLU A 320 -8.72 16.83 7.21
CA GLU A 320 -7.84 17.75 7.94
C GLU A 320 -7.90 19.16 7.35
N TRP A 321 -7.99 19.29 6.03
CA TRP A 321 -8.10 20.57 5.34
C TRP A 321 -9.39 21.31 5.70
N LEU A 322 -10.52 20.60 5.73
CA LEU A 322 -11.79 21.15 6.20
C LEU A 322 -11.70 21.64 7.65
N MET A 323 -11.07 20.87 8.53
CA MET A 323 -10.85 21.26 9.93
C MET A 323 -10.04 22.55 10.03
N LYS A 324 -8.95 22.68 9.27
CA LYS A 324 -8.09 23.88 9.27
C LYS A 324 -8.81 25.15 8.79
N HIS A 325 -9.93 24.99 8.09
CA HIS A 325 -10.75 26.09 7.57
C HIS A 325 -12.10 26.22 8.30
N ASP A 326 -12.20 25.67 9.52
CA ASP A 326 -13.39 25.70 10.37
C ASP A 326 -14.68 25.20 9.67
N LYS A 327 -14.52 24.26 8.72
CA LYS A 327 -15.62 23.59 8.05
C LYS A 327 -16.08 22.39 8.88
N THR A 328 -17.37 22.12 8.79
CA THR A 328 -18.00 20.96 9.43
C THR A 328 -18.21 19.84 8.43
N GLN A 329 -18.03 18.61 8.87
CA GLN A 329 -18.09 17.44 8.01
C GLN A 329 -18.74 16.26 8.74
N LEU A 330 -19.38 15.37 7.97
CA LEU A 330 -19.94 14.12 8.46
C LEU A 330 -19.30 12.94 7.75
N ARG A 331 -18.96 11.89 8.51
CA ARG A 331 -18.66 10.56 8.01
C ARG A 331 -19.78 9.61 8.37
N ILE A 332 -20.30 8.87 7.41
CA ILE A 332 -21.44 7.99 7.65
C ILE A 332 -21.34 6.70 6.83
N SER A 333 -21.50 5.56 7.46
CA SER A 333 -21.58 4.26 6.79
C SER A 333 -22.14 3.20 7.76
N GLU A 334 -22.33 1.98 7.25
CA GLU A 334 -22.56 0.81 8.07
C GLU A 334 -21.26 0.31 8.73
N THR A 335 -21.37 -0.74 9.55
CA THR A 335 -20.25 -1.26 10.35
C THR A 335 -19.09 -1.75 9.50
N GLU A 336 -19.39 -2.46 8.42
CA GLU A 336 -18.37 -3.02 7.50
C GLU A 336 -17.46 -1.94 6.90
N LYS A 337 -18.02 -0.76 6.60
CA LYS A 337 -17.28 0.33 5.94
C LYS A 337 -17.07 1.57 6.81
N TYR A 338 -17.33 1.48 8.11
CA TYR A 338 -17.13 2.59 9.04
C TYR A 338 -15.66 3.03 9.16
N ALA A 339 -14.72 2.07 9.26
CA ALA A 339 -13.28 2.38 9.29
C ALA A 339 -12.81 3.08 8.00
N HIS A 340 -13.45 2.76 6.88
CA HIS A 340 -13.12 3.27 5.56
C HIS A 340 -13.44 4.75 5.42
N VAL A 341 -14.66 5.16 5.79
CA VAL A 341 -15.04 6.59 5.79
C VAL A 341 -14.44 7.39 6.95
N THR A 342 -13.75 6.76 7.91
CA THR A 342 -13.16 7.42 9.08
C THR A 342 -11.64 7.35 9.04
N PHE A 343 -11.04 6.31 9.61
CA PHE A 343 -9.60 6.12 9.75
C PHE A 343 -8.87 6.16 8.40
N PHE A 344 -9.30 5.37 7.42
CA PHE A 344 -8.63 5.29 6.12
C PHE A 344 -8.80 6.58 5.30
N TYR A 345 -10.01 7.12 5.22
CA TYR A 345 -10.25 8.41 4.56
C TYR A 345 -9.49 9.58 5.20
N ASN A 346 -9.20 9.51 6.50
CA ASN A 346 -8.37 10.49 7.21
C ASN A 346 -6.86 10.25 7.08
N GLY A 347 -6.44 9.27 6.28
CA GLY A 347 -5.03 8.95 6.09
C GLY A 347 -4.39 8.30 7.32
N GLY A 348 -5.16 7.49 8.06
CA GLY A 348 -4.70 6.75 9.24
C GLY A 348 -4.87 7.49 10.57
N VAL A 349 -5.64 8.59 10.60
CA VAL A 349 -5.94 9.32 11.84
C VAL A 349 -7.24 8.79 12.46
N GLU A 350 -7.12 8.14 13.61
CA GLU A 350 -8.25 7.54 14.32
C GLU A 350 -9.16 8.58 14.99
N ALA A 351 -8.56 9.58 15.66
CA ALA A 351 -9.31 10.64 16.33
C ALA A 351 -10.12 11.47 15.31
N PRO A 352 -11.41 11.77 15.56
CA PRO A 352 -12.17 12.69 14.72
C PRO A 352 -11.52 14.08 14.69
N PHE A 353 -11.47 14.71 13.52
CA PHE A 353 -11.03 16.09 13.41
C PHE A 353 -12.03 17.06 14.08
N LYS A 354 -11.57 18.26 14.47
CA LYS A 354 -12.49 19.30 14.96
C LYS A 354 -13.50 19.63 13.85
N GLY A 355 -14.80 19.57 14.18
CA GLY A 355 -15.88 19.77 13.22
C GLY A 355 -16.27 18.51 12.43
N GLU A 356 -15.64 17.36 12.69
CA GLU A 356 -16.02 16.06 12.14
C GLU A 356 -16.96 15.31 13.08
N ASP A 357 -18.16 15.01 12.59
CA ASP A 357 -19.07 14.05 13.22
C ASP A 357 -19.02 12.70 12.50
N ARG A 358 -19.33 11.63 13.23
CA ARG A 358 -19.35 10.26 12.70
C ARG A 358 -20.67 9.58 13.05
N VAL A 359 -21.28 8.92 12.08
CA VAL A 359 -22.50 8.13 12.26
C VAL A 359 -22.24 6.71 11.79
N LEU A 360 -22.47 5.76 12.70
CA LEU A 360 -22.39 4.33 12.45
C LEU A 360 -23.81 3.76 12.39
N VAL A 361 -24.09 3.02 11.32
CA VAL A 361 -25.25 2.12 11.22
C VAL A 361 -24.78 0.69 11.46
N ASN A 362 -25.54 -0.08 12.23
CA ASN A 362 -25.19 -1.48 12.43
C ASN A 362 -25.48 -2.27 11.16
N SER A 363 -24.48 -2.97 10.62
CA SER A 363 -24.71 -3.95 9.56
C SER A 363 -25.56 -5.11 10.08
N PRO A 364 -26.34 -5.79 9.23
CA PRO A 364 -27.18 -6.89 9.68
C PRO A 364 -26.34 -8.06 10.20
N LYS A 365 -26.85 -8.74 11.23
CA LYS A 365 -26.18 -9.90 11.83
C LYS A 365 -26.50 -11.17 11.05
N VAL A 366 -25.97 -11.27 9.84
CA VAL A 366 -26.08 -12.43 8.95
C VAL A 366 -24.72 -13.09 8.76
N ALA A 367 -24.70 -14.37 8.36
CA ALA A 367 -23.45 -15.09 8.14
C ALA A 367 -22.71 -14.60 6.90
N THR A 368 -23.46 -14.32 5.84
CA THR A 368 -23.01 -13.74 4.57
C THR A 368 -24.10 -12.81 4.06
N TYR A 369 -23.72 -11.73 3.37
CA TYR A 369 -24.65 -10.65 3.03
C TYR A 369 -25.58 -10.96 1.85
N ASP A 370 -25.38 -12.08 1.14
CA ASP A 370 -26.34 -12.58 0.15
C ASP A 370 -27.69 -12.96 0.77
N LEU A 371 -27.72 -13.23 2.08
CA LEU A 371 -28.94 -13.49 2.84
C LEU A 371 -29.79 -12.24 3.08
N GLN A 372 -29.18 -11.05 3.00
CA GLN A 372 -29.83 -9.75 3.15
C GLN A 372 -29.12 -8.72 2.24
N PRO A 373 -29.30 -8.78 0.91
CA PRO A 373 -28.55 -7.97 -0.04
C PRO A 373 -28.75 -6.45 0.11
N GLU A 374 -29.90 -6.06 0.66
CA GLU A 374 -30.22 -4.67 0.99
C GLU A 374 -29.39 -4.13 2.16
N MET A 375 -28.74 -5.02 2.93
CA MET A 375 -28.00 -4.72 4.15
C MET A 375 -28.77 -3.75 5.07
N SER A 376 -28.13 -2.69 5.56
CA SER A 376 -28.79 -1.62 6.30
C SER A 376 -28.89 -0.33 5.47
N ALA A 377 -28.90 -0.44 4.13
CA ALA A 377 -28.88 0.71 3.22
C ALA A 377 -30.06 1.67 3.43
N ALA A 378 -31.24 1.16 3.77
CA ALA A 378 -32.41 2.00 4.06
C ALA A 378 -32.20 2.87 5.32
N GLU A 379 -31.74 2.27 6.44
CA GLU A 379 -31.46 3.01 7.68
C GLU A 379 -30.31 4.02 7.48
N LEU A 380 -29.29 3.62 6.72
CA LEU A 380 -28.18 4.49 6.33
C LEU A 380 -28.68 5.69 5.52
N THR A 381 -29.55 5.45 4.54
CA THR A 381 -30.17 6.48 3.71
C THR A 381 -30.95 7.45 4.58
N ASP A 382 -31.84 6.99 5.46
CA ASP A 382 -32.66 7.84 6.33
C ASP A 382 -31.80 8.82 7.17
N LYS A 383 -30.70 8.32 7.73
CA LYS A 383 -29.74 9.13 8.49
C LYS A 383 -28.98 10.12 7.60
N LEU A 384 -28.60 9.71 6.39
CA LEU A 384 -27.97 10.58 5.41
C LEU A 384 -28.91 11.71 4.96
N LEU A 385 -30.17 11.41 4.63
CA LEU A 385 -31.18 12.42 4.24
C LEU A 385 -31.39 13.43 5.37
N SER A 386 -31.48 12.94 6.62
CA SER A 386 -31.59 13.80 7.81
C SER A 386 -30.38 14.72 7.97
N ALA A 387 -29.17 14.22 7.73
CA ALA A 387 -27.95 15.00 7.79
C ALA A 387 -27.90 16.07 6.69
N ILE A 388 -28.23 15.73 5.44
CA ILE A 388 -28.29 16.66 4.31
C ILE A 388 -29.28 17.81 4.60
N ARG A 389 -30.50 17.47 5.02
CA ARG A 389 -31.56 18.45 5.28
C ARG A 389 -31.36 19.27 6.55
N SER A 390 -30.44 18.87 7.43
CA SER A 390 -30.17 19.60 8.67
C SER A 390 -29.49 20.97 8.46
N GLY A 391 -28.82 21.17 7.32
CA GLY A 391 -27.98 22.35 7.08
C GLY A 391 -26.73 22.44 7.98
N LYS A 392 -26.41 21.38 8.75
CA LYS A 392 -25.32 21.41 9.73
C LYS A 392 -23.94 21.32 9.09
N TYR A 393 -23.80 20.56 8.00
CA TYR A 393 -22.51 20.14 7.45
C TYR A 393 -22.15 20.89 6.16
N ASP A 394 -20.86 21.21 5.99
CA ASP A 394 -20.30 21.72 4.74
C ASP A 394 -19.99 20.57 3.77
N ALA A 395 -19.56 19.41 4.29
CA ALA A 395 -19.30 18.20 3.52
C ALA A 395 -19.85 16.93 4.20
N ILE A 396 -20.28 15.95 3.40
CA ILE A 396 -20.75 14.66 3.90
C ILE A 396 -20.12 13.55 3.07
N ILE A 397 -19.44 12.60 3.71
CA ILE A 397 -18.83 11.42 3.08
C ILE A 397 -19.63 10.20 3.51
N CYS A 398 -20.30 9.56 2.55
CA CYS A 398 -21.11 8.37 2.75
C CYS A 398 -20.58 7.20 1.94
N ASN A 399 -20.47 6.03 2.55
CA ASN A 399 -20.20 4.77 1.85
C ASN A 399 -21.39 3.82 2.01
N TYR A 400 -21.86 3.30 0.88
CA TYR A 400 -22.76 2.16 0.83
C TYR A 400 -21.97 0.87 0.53
N PRO A 401 -21.96 -0.11 1.45
CA PRO A 401 -21.12 -1.30 1.34
C PRO A 401 -21.67 -2.39 0.41
N ASN A 402 -22.93 -2.27 -0.04
CA ASN A 402 -23.71 -3.39 -0.58
C ASN A 402 -23.06 -4.05 -1.81
N GLY A 403 -22.56 -3.27 -2.76
CA GLY A 403 -21.98 -3.79 -4.00
C GLY A 403 -20.81 -4.73 -3.71
N ASP A 404 -19.91 -4.30 -2.83
CA ASP A 404 -18.74 -5.06 -2.44
C ASP A 404 -19.06 -6.26 -1.54
N MET A 405 -19.74 -6.02 -0.41
CA MET A 405 -19.99 -7.04 0.60
C MET A 405 -20.86 -8.19 0.08
N VAL A 406 -21.81 -7.88 -0.82
CA VAL A 406 -22.62 -8.90 -1.49
C VAL A 406 -21.89 -9.47 -2.71
N GLY A 407 -21.09 -8.67 -3.43
CA GLY A 407 -20.22 -9.13 -4.52
C GLY A 407 -19.27 -10.24 -4.09
N HIS A 408 -18.65 -10.10 -2.91
CA HIS A 408 -17.77 -11.11 -2.31
C HIS A 408 -18.42 -12.48 -2.08
N THR A 409 -19.74 -12.57 -2.04
CA THR A 409 -20.43 -13.86 -1.88
C THR A 409 -20.38 -14.70 -3.16
N GLY A 410 -20.15 -14.06 -4.33
CA GLY A 410 -20.24 -14.71 -5.63
C GLY A 410 -21.67 -15.10 -6.03
N VAL A 411 -22.68 -14.74 -5.25
CA VAL A 411 -24.10 -15.03 -5.52
C VAL A 411 -24.67 -13.93 -6.40
N TYR A 412 -24.62 -14.15 -7.72
CA TYR A 412 -25.04 -13.18 -8.75
C TYR A 412 -26.41 -12.53 -8.48
N GLU A 413 -27.45 -13.32 -8.20
CA GLU A 413 -28.81 -12.81 -7.96
C GLU A 413 -28.90 -11.92 -6.71
N ALA A 414 -28.06 -12.17 -5.71
CA ALA A 414 -27.98 -11.31 -4.53
C ALA A 414 -27.27 -9.99 -4.87
N ALA A 415 -26.18 -10.03 -5.62
CA ALA A 415 -25.48 -8.82 -6.07
C ALA A 415 -26.37 -7.93 -6.95
N VAL A 416 -27.22 -8.52 -7.82
CA VAL A 416 -28.22 -7.76 -8.59
C VAL A 416 -29.17 -7.00 -7.66
N LYS A 417 -29.75 -7.68 -6.65
CA LYS A 417 -30.65 -7.04 -5.67
C LYS A 417 -29.96 -5.97 -4.83
N ALA A 418 -28.69 -6.18 -4.49
CA ALA A 418 -27.88 -5.19 -3.80
C ALA A 418 -27.76 -3.90 -4.64
N VAL A 419 -27.44 -4.03 -5.92
CA VAL A 419 -27.37 -2.90 -6.86
C VAL A 419 -28.73 -2.20 -7.03
N GLU A 420 -29.83 -2.95 -7.16
CA GLU A 420 -31.19 -2.36 -7.24
C GLU A 420 -31.56 -1.59 -5.96
N THR A 421 -31.13 -2.09 -4.79
CA THR A 421 -31.31 -1.39 -3.51
C THR A 421 -30.55 -0.07 -3.51
N LEU A 422 -29.30 -0.07 -3.99
CA LEU A 422 -28.49 1.15 -4.09
C LEU A 422 -29.15 2.19 -5.01
N ASP A 423 -29.69 1.78 -6.16
CA ASP A 423 -30.39 2.70 -7.08
C ASP A 423 -31.55 3.43 -6.38
N ALA A 424 -32.37 2.70 -5.62
CA ALA A 424 -33.47 3.28 -4.86
C ALA A 424 -33.00 4.22 -3.73
N CYS A 425 -31.87 3.92 -3.09
CA CYS A 425 -31.27 4.81 -2.08
C CYS A 425 -30.75 6.10 -2.74
N ILE A 426 -30.06 5.98 -3.88
CA ILE A 426 -29.51 7.12 -4.62
C ILE A 426 -30.61 8.06 -5.13
N ALA A 427 -31.78 7.55 -5.52
CA ALA A 427 -32.93 8.39 -5.86
C ALA A 427 -33.23 9.40 -4.75
N GLN A 428 -33.33 8.92 -3.52
CA GLN A 428 -33.67 9.73 -2.36
C GLN A 428 -32.55 10.71 -2.00
N VAL A 429 -31.30 10.29 -2.13
CA VAL A 429 -30.13 11.16 -1.88
C VAL A 429 -30.07 12.29 -2.89
N VAL A 430 -30.27 12.02 -4.19
CA VAL A 430 -30.30 13.04 -5.24
C VAL A 430 -31.40 14.08 -4.96
N ASP A 431 -32.59 13.62 -4.60
CA ASP A 431 -33.71 14.53 -4.28
C ASP A 431 -33.39 15.38 -3.04
N ALA A 432 -32.89 14.79 -1.96
CA ALA A 432 -32.54 15.55 -0.75
C ALA A 432 -31.40 16.55 -0.97
N VAL A 433 -30.40 16.23 -1.81
CA VAL A 433 -29.34 17.17 -2.17
C VAL A 433 -29.90 18.34 -2.96
N ARG A 434 -30.79 18.09 -3.93
CA ARG A 434 -31.46 19.14 -4.72
C ARG A 434 -32.36 20.02 -3.86
N ASP A 435 -33.09 19.46 -2.89
CA ASP A 435 -33.97 20.18 -1.98
C ASP A 435 -33.25 21.31 -1.20
N VAL A 436 -31.94 21.16 -0.97
CA VAL A 436 -31.12 22.09 -0.19
C VAL A 436 -30.12 22.88 -1.04
N ASP A 437 -30.26 22.85 -2.37
CA ASP A 437 -29.29 23.40 -3.33
C ASP A 437 -27.85 22.90 -3.10
N GLY A 438 -27.70 21.65 -2.66
CA GLY A 438 -26.41 21.01 -2.44
C GLY A 438 -25.77 20.51 -3.74
N GLN A 439 -24.60 19.88 -3.59
CA GLN A 439 -23.86 19.24 -4.67
C GLN A 439 -23.53 17.80 -4.29
N LEU A 440 -23.48 16.89 -5.26
CA LEU A 440 -23.26 15.47 -5.04
C LEU A 440 -22.28 14.89 -6.06
N LEU A 441 -21.26 14.18 -5.57
CA LEU A 441 -20.45 13.25 -6.35
C LEU A 441 -20.85 11.82 -5.99
N ILE A 442 -21.11 11.00 -7.02
CA ILE A 442 -21.37 9.57 -6.88
C ILE A 442 -20.21 8.84 -7.57
N THR A 443 -19.51 7.98 -6.83
CA THR A 443 -18.41 7.19 -7.37
C THR A 443 -18.26 5.87 -6.62
N ALA A 444 -17.19 5.13 -6.87
CA ALA A 444 -16.78 3.97 -6.08
C ALA A 444 -15.28 4.07 -5.75
N ASP A 445 -14.83 3.20 -4.87
CA ASP A 445 -13.43 3.06 -4.46
C ASP A 445 -12.69 1.93 -5.20
N HIS A 446 -13.42 0.96 -5.74
CA HIS A 446 -12.97 -0.08 -6.68
C HIS A 446 -14.18 -0.84 -7.28
N GLY A 447 -13.90 -1.79 -8.18
CA GLY A 447 -14.90 -2.71 -8.73
C GLY A 447 -15.01 -4.04 -7.97
N ASN A 448 -16.15 -4.72 -8.13
CA ASN A 448 -16.46 -6.06 -7.62
C ASN A 448 -17.70 -6.62 -8.37
N ALA A 449 -18.86 -6.00 -8.17
CA ALA A 449 -20.16 -6.54 -8.60
C ALA A 449 -20.37 -6.58 -10.13
N GLU A 450 -19.53 -5.90 -10.92
CA GLU A 450 -19.53 -5.96 -12.38
C GLU A 450 -18.95 -7.27 -12.95
N GLN A 451 -18.35 -8.11 -12.10
CA GLN A 451 -17.87 -9.45 -12.47
C GLN A 451 -18.13 -10.47 -11.36
N MET A 452 -19.22 -11.23 -11.51
CA MET A 452 -19.66 -12.24 -10.53
C MET A 452 -19.23 -13.68 -10.89
N ARG A 453 -18.60 -13.86 -12.06
CA ARG A 453 -17.97 -15.14 -12.47
C ARG A 453 -16.60 -14.91 -13.06
N ASP A 454 -15.69 -15.83 -12.73
CA ASP A 454 -14.36 -15.85 -13.32
C ASP A 454 -14.45 -16.41 -14.74
N PRO A 455 -14.07 -15.65 -15.78
CA PRO A 455 -14.15 -16.10 -17.16
C PRO A 455 -13.19 -17.26 -17.48
N ALA A 456 -12.10 -17.43 -16.74
CA ALA A 456 -11.12 -18.49 -16.95
C ALA A 456 -11.56 -19.83 -16.36
N THR A 457 -12.22 -19.81 -15.20
CA THR A 457 -12.60 -21.04 -14.46
C THR A 457 -14.10 -21.34 -14.50
N GLY A 458 -14.94 -20.35 -14.83
CA GLY A 458 -16.41 -20.44 -14.78
C GLY A 458 -16.99 -20.44 -13.36
N GLN A 459 -16.12 -20.39 -12.33
CA GLN A 459 -16.53 -20.40 -10.92
C GLN A 459 -17.04 -19.02 -10.48
N ALA A 460 -17.68 -18.98 -9.32
CA ALA A 460 -18.09 -17.73 -8.72
C ALA A 460 -16.87 -16.83 -8.47
N HIS A 461 -16.94 -15.58 -8.92
CA HIS A 461 -15.91 -14.59 -8.64
C HIS A 461 -16.24 -13.91 -7.33
N THR A 462 -15.31 -13.97 -6.37
CA THR A 462 -15.49 -13.48 -5.00
C THR A 462 -14.47 -12.42 -4.61
N ALA A 463 -13.69 -11.93 -5.59
CA ALA A 463 -12.65 -10.92 -5.40
C ALA A 463 -13.06 -9.59 -6.05
N HIS A 464 -12.31 -8.52 -5.76
CA HIS A 464 -12.42 -7.26 -6.48
C HIS A 464 -11.94 -7.39 -7.94
N THR A 465 -12.13 -6.34 -8.72
CA THR A 465 -11.58 -6.24 -10.08
C THR A 465 -10.58 -5.08 -10.21
N SER A 466 -9.86 -5.05 -11.33
CA SER A 466 -8.98 -3.95 -11.73
C SER A 466 -9.64 -3.01 -12.75
N LEU A 467 -10.97 -2.95 -12.77
CA LEU A 467 -11.74 -2.15 -13.71
C LEU A 467 -11.95 -0.72 -13.20
N PRO A 468 -12.17 0.27 -14.10
CA PRO A 468 -12.45 1.64 -13.69
C PRO A 468 -13.79 1.74 -12.96
N VAL A 469 -14.00 2.85 -12.25
CA VAL A 469 -15.24 3.13 -11.52
C VAL A 469 -15.95 4.37 -12.08
N PRO A 470 -17.29 4.46 -12.01
CA PRO A 470 -18.02 5.63 -12.45
C PRO A 470 -17.73 6.83 -11.56
N LEU A 471 -17.79 8.03 -12.13
CA LEU A 471 -17.83 9.29 -11.40
C LEU A 471 -18.91 10.17 -12.02
N ILE A 472 -19.96 10.48 -11.26
CA ILE A 472 -21.10 11.29 -11.69
C ILE A 472 -21.22 12.50 -10.78
N TYR A 473 -21.46 13.67 -11.38
CA TYR A 473 -21.66 14.92 -10.66
C TYR A 473 -23.10 15.44 -10.82
N VAL A 474 -23.76 15.68 -9.69
CA VAL A 474 -25.08 16.32 -9.62
C VAL A 474 -24.93 17.68 -8.94
N GLY A 475 -25.17 18.76 -9.68
CA GLY A 475 -25.04 20.12 -9.17
C GLY A 475 -25.18 21.17 -10.25
N LYS A 476 -24.36 22.21 -10.17
CA LYS A 476 -24.29 23.27 -11.20
C LYS A 476 -23.83 22.70 -12.55
N PRO A 477 -24.14 23.35 -13.69
CA PRO A 477 -23.57 23.00 -14.98
C PRO A 477 -22.05 22.91 -14.89
N ALA A 478 -21.49 21.79 -15.35
CA ALA A 478 -20.06 21.56 -15.36
C ALA A 478 -19.68 20.60 -16.48
N ARG A 479 -18.42 20.68 -16.90
CA ARG A 479 -17.82 19.74 -17.84
C ARG A 479 -16.94 18.74 -17.12
N ALA A 480 -17.08 17.46 -17.45
CA ALA A 480 -16.20 16.40 -16.95
C ALA A 480 -14.85 16.38 -17.69
N VAL A 481 -13.79 15.98 -16.97
CA VAL A 481 -12.44 15.76 -17.49
C VAL A 481 -12.18 14.24 -17.53
N GLU A 482 -11.67 13.74 -18.65
CA GLU A 482 -11.33 12.32 -18.82
C GLU A 482 -9.98 11.95 -18.20
N GLY A 483 -9.79 10.66 -17.92
CA GLY A 483 -8.52 10.12 -17.44
C GLY A 483 -8.23 10.40 -15.96
N GLY A 484 -9.29 10.51 -15.14
CA GLY A 484 -9.15 10.70 -13.70
C GLY A 484 -8.80 9.43 -12.93
N LYS A 485 -8.48 9.59 -11.65
CA LYS A 485 -8.23 8.51 -10.68
C LYS A 485 -8.74 8.89 -9.29
N LEU A 486 -8.76 7.96 -8.35
CA LEU A 486 -9.28 8.21 -7.00
C LEU A 486 -8.64 9.41 -6.30
N SER A 487 -7.34 9.63 -6.51
CA SER A 487 -6.61 10.78 -5.93
C SER A 487 -7.12 12.15 -6.40
N ASP A 488 -7.93 12.20 -7.44
CA ASP A 488 -8.48 13.43 -8.01
C ASP A 488 -9.80 13.85 -7.33
N ILE A 489 -10.39 12.99 -6.49
CA ILE A 489 -11.68 13.25 -5.85
C ILE A 489 -11.60 14.36 -4.80
N ALA A 490 -10.66 14.33 -3.86
CA ALA A 490 -10.52 15.42 -2.88
C ALA A 490 -10.26 16.80 -3.54
N PRO A 491 -9.34 16.96 -4.52
CA PRO A 491 -9.20 18.19 -5.30
C PRO A 491 -10.50 18.64 -5.99
N THR A 492 -11.26 17.69 -6.53
CA THR A 492 -12.57 17.94 -7.15
C THR A 492 -13.58 18.47 -6.12
N LEU A 493 -13.70 17.82 -4.97
CA LEU A 493 -14.57 18.25 -3.87
C LEU A 493 -14.23 19.68 -3.42
N LEU A 494 -12.94 19.97 -3.20
CA LEU A 494 -12.50 21.31 -2.80
C LEU A 494 -12.82 22.37 -3.87
N THR A 495 -12.61 22.04 -5.14
CA THR A 495 -12.95 22.93 -6.26
C THR A 495 -14.45 23.23 -6.30
N LEU A 496 -15.30 22.21 -6.17
CA LEU A 496 -16.76 22.37 -6.16
C LEU A 496 -17.25 23.13 -4.91
N MET A 497 -16.52 23.05 -3.80
CA MET A 497 -16.75 23.83 -2.58
C MET A 497 -16.21 25.27 -2.67
N GLY A 498 -15.50 25.63 -3.75
CA GLY A 498 -14.84 26.94 -3.89
C GLY A 498 -13.67 27.15 -2.93
N MET A 499 -12.99 26.07 -2.55
CA MET A 499 -11.83 26.07 -1.66
C MET A 499 -10.53 25.87 -2.42
N GLU A 500 -9.45 26.44 -1.87
CA GLU A 500 -8.10 26.21 -2.39
C GLU A 500 -7.67 24.75 -2.18
N ILE A 501 -6.93 24.21 -3.15
CA ILE A 501 -6.33 22.87 -3.06
C ILE A 501 -4.96 23.02 -2.40
N PRO A 502 -4.68 22.32 -1.29
CA PRO A 502 -3.38 22.38 -0.65
C PRO A 502 -2.30 21.78 -1.55
N GLN A 503 -1.06 22.30 -1.45
CA GLN A 503 0.07 21.90 -2.31
C GLN A 503 0.36 20.39 -2.26
N GLU A 504 0.05 19.73 -1.14
CA GLU A 504 0.34 18.32 -0.99
C GLU A 504 -0.68 17.43 -1.73
N MET A 505 -1.87 17.93 -2.05
CA MET A 505 -2.82 17.26 -2.94
C MET A 505 -2.38 17.42 -4.39
N THR A 506 -1.78 16.37 -4.95
CA THR A 506 -1.25 16.37 -6.32
C THR A 506 -2.26 15.92 -7.37
N GLY A 507 -3.45 15.48 -6.96
CA GLY A 507 -4.55 15.17 -7.87
C GLY A 507 -5.11 16.42 -8.54
N LYS A 508 -5.94 16.22 -9.57
CA LYS A 508 -6.47 17.30 -10.41
C LYS A 508 -8.00 17.33 -10.36
N PRO A 509 -8.66 18.49 -10.35
CA PRO A 509 -10.11 18.56 -10.41
C PRO A 509 -10.67 17.92 -11.70
N LEU A 510 -11.75 17.14 -11.56
CA LEU A 510 -12.37 16.40 -12.68
C LEU A 510 -13.65 17.06 -13.21
N PHE A 511 -14.14 18.11 -12.57
CA PHE A 511 -15.28 18.90 -13.03
C PHE A 511 -14.93 20.38 -13.06
N ILE A 512 -15.17 21.00 -14.21
CA ILE A 512 -14.99 22.44 -14.41
C ILE A 512 -16.38 23.07 -14.48
N VAL A 513 -16.74 23.87 -13.48
CA VAL A 513 -18.04 24.57 -13.42
C VAL A 513 -18.07 25.66 -14.48
N GLU A 514 -19.16 25.72 -15.25
CA GLU A 514 -19.36 26.68 -16.35
C GLU A 514 -19.82 28.07 -15.91
#